data_AF-A0A3Q7NJK7-F1
#
_entry.id   AF-A0A3Q7NJK7-F1
#
_cell.length_a   1.000
_cell.length_b   1.000
_cell.length_c   1.000
_cell.angle_alpha   90.00
_cell.angle_beta   90.00
_cell.angle_gamma   90.00
#
_symmetry.space_group_name_H-M   'P 1'
#
loop_
_entity.id
_entity.type
_entity.pdbx_description
1 polymer ?
#
loop_
_entity_poly.entity_id
_entity_poly.type
_entity_poly.pdbx_seq_one_letter_code
_entity_poly.pdbx_strand_id
1 'polypeptide(L)'
;MVFLELFLQAAEKHFMVGHGVTKYVFTDQLFAVPRVPLWEGQRVVVVEVHSVLFWQDVSMRHRAMISCFREQRFLCDVEDLVCVDVDAGMKFWDHVGMEILSPLFGTPHPGFYWAAPEDFSYERWPQSQTHIPRDQGNFQYMGAFFGELVVEVPRLTSACYQAMVVSWTKGIEAVWPGESHLNRYLLDHGPTKLLSLEDLWDPRLLGCPPHHSPGHEEPEIH
;
A
#
# COMPACT_ATOMS: atom_id res chain seq x y z
N MET A 1 1.20 12.86 13.89
CA MET A 1 0.12 13.85 13.63
C MET A 1 0.55 14.99 12.71
N VAL A 2 1.74 15.59 12.90
CA VAL A 2 2.31 16.61 11.99
C VAL A 2 2.33 16.15 10.52
N PHE A 3 2.67 14.88 10.27
CA PHE A 3 2.72 14.33 8.91
C PHE A 3 1.35 14.21 8.24
N LEU A 4 0.29 13.94 9.02
CA LEU A 4 -1.06 13.79 8.46
C LEU A 4 -1.57 15.11 7.90
N GLU A 5 -1.26 16.24 8.53
CA GLU A 5 -1.70 17.56 8.04
C GLU A 5 -1.09 17.85 6.67
N LEU A 6 0.22 17.66 6.53
CA LEU A 6 0.94 17.86 5.28
C LEU A 6 0.47 16.88 4.21
N PHE A 7 0.24 15.62 4.57
CA PHE A 7 -0.28 14.60 3.67
C PHE A 7 -1.67 14.96 3.14
N LEU A 8 -2.60 15.33 4.02
CA LEU A 8 -3.96 15.72 3.61
C LEU A 8 -3.97 17.00 2.76
N GLN A 9 -3.18 18.01 3.12
CA GLN A 9 -3.04 19.24 2.33
C GLN A 9 -2.46 18.97 0.93
N ALA A 10 -1.52 18.04 0.80
CA ALA A 10 -0.97 17.63 -0.48
C ALA A 10 -1.98 16.82 -1.29
N ALA A 11 -2.71 15.90 -0.64
CA ALA A 11 -3.76 15.11 -1.28
C ALA A 11 -4.85 15.99 -1.90
N GLU A 12 -5.27 17.07 -1.23
CA GLU A 12 -6.23 18.03 -1.80
C GLU A 12 -5.75 18.73 -3.07
N LYS A 13 -4.44 18.81 -3.31
CA LYS A 13 -3.86 19.48 -4.49
C LYS A 13 -3.57 18.53 -5.64
N HIS A 14 -3.36 17.25 -5.34
CA HIS A 14 -2.69 16.33 -6.25
C HIS A 14 -3.39 14.99 -6.41
N PHE A 15 -4.14 14.54 -5.40
CA PHE A 15 -4.73 13.21 -5.41
C PHE A 15 -6.18 13.25 -5.89
N MET A 16 -6.46 12.60 -7.02
CA MET A 16 -7.80 12.41 -7.58
C MET A 16 -8.58 13.73 -7.72
N VAL A 17 -7.88 14.80 -8.13
CA VAL A 17 -8.46 16.13 -8.27
C VAL A 17 -9.59 16.11 -9.30
N GLY A 18 -10.75 16.63 -8.92
CA GLY A 18 -11.97 16.61 -9.75
C GLY A 18 -12.84 15.36 -9.58
N HIS A 19 -12.42 14.40 -8.76
CA HIS A 19 -13.19 13.19 -8.44
C HIS A 19 -13.66 13.18 -6.99
N GLY A 20 -14.69 12.39 -6.71
CA GLY A 20 -15.19 12.17 -5.35
C GLY A 20 -14.25 11.24 -4.59
N VAL A 21 -13.77 11.67 -3.42
CA VAL A 21 -12.81 10.89 -2.62
C VAL A 21 -13.21 10.92 -1.16
N THR A 22 -13.25 9.73 -0.55
CA THR A 22 -13.37 9.58 0.90
C THR A 22 -12.07 9.08 1.48
N LYS A 23 -11.40 9.91 2.30
CA LYS A 23 -10.17 9.59 3.00
C LYS A 23 -10.49 8.99 4.37
N TYR A 24 -10.22 7.71 4.56
CA TYR A 24 -10.36 7.05 5.86
C TYR A 24 -9.06 7.14 6.64
N VAL A 25 -9.07 7.86 7.75
CA VAL A 25 -7.91 8.04 8.63
C VAL A 25 -8.08 7.13 9.85
N PHE A 26 -7.30 6.06 9.90
CA PHE A 26 -7.24 5.17 11.06
C PHE A 26 -6.23 5.72 12.08
N THR A 27 -6.66 6.01 13.30
CA THR A 27 -5.79 6.57 14.35
C THR A 27 -6.26 6.26 15.76
N ASP A 28 -5.32 6.16 16.69
CA ASP A 28 -5.55 6.08 18.14
C ASP A 28 -5.67 7.47 18.80
N GLN A 29 -5.50 8.56 18.02
CA GLN A 29 -5.46 9.94 18.50
C GLN A 29 -6.49 10.83 17.78
N LEU A 30 -7.77 10.56 18.03
CA LEU A 30 -8.90 11.28 17.39
C LEU A 30 -8.77 12.81 17.44
N PHE A 31 -8.39 13.37 18.59
CA PHE A 31 -8.31 14.81 18.80
C PHE A 31 -7.10 15.46 18.12
N ALA A 32 -6.14 14.67 17.66
CA ALA A 32 -4.96 15.18 16.99
C ALA A 32 -5.09 15.19 15.46
N VAL A 33 -6.21 14.69 14.92
CA VAL A 33 -6.52 14.77 13.49
C VAL A 33 -6.71 16.23 13.06
N PRO A 34 -5.87 16.74 12.13
CA PRO A 34 -5.91 18.12 11.71
C PRO A 34 -7.18 18.40 10.89
N ARG A 35 -7.69 19.62 11.01
CA ARG A 35 -8.79 20.10 10.18
C ARG A 35 -8.20 20.80 8.95
N VAL A 36 -8.17 20.09 7.84
CA VAL A 36 -7.72 20.62 6.56
C VAL A 36 -8.94 21.06 5.73
N PRO A 37 -8.90 22.22 5.04
CA PRO A 37 -9.95 22.58 4.08
C PRO A 37 -10.05 21.52 2.99
N LEU A 38 -11.27 21.08 2.68
CA LEU A 38 -11.53 20.05 1.67
C LEU A 38 -12.23 20.66 0.46
N TRP A 39 -11.88 20.20 -0.74
CA TRP A 39 -12.60 20.55 -1.96
C TRP A 39 -13.99 19.88 -2.03
N GLU A 40 -14.83 20.38 -2.94
CA GLU A 40 -16.13 19.77 -3.19
C GLU A 40 -15.98 18.30 -3.61
N GLY A 41 -16.82 17.41 -3.06
CA GLY A 41 -16.72 15.96 -3.28
C GLY A 41 -15.65 15.25 -2.47
N GLN A 42 -14.83 15.96 -1.69
CA GLN A 42 -13.82 15.37 -0.80
C GLN A 42 -14.36 15.23 0.63
N ARG A 43 -14.07 14.10 1.27
CA ARG A 43 -14.44 13.81 2.66
C ARG A 43 -13.27 13.20 3.43
N VAL A 44 -13.17 13.53 4.71
CA VAL A 44 -12.33 12.80 5.68
C VAL A 44 -13.22 12.10 6.69
N VAL A 45 -13.04 10.79 6.86
CA VAL A 45 -13.68 9.96 7.88
C VAL A 45 -12.61 9.48 8.83
N VAL A 46 -12.73 9.84 10.11
CA VAL A 46 -11.79 9.39 11.14
C VAL A 46 -12.31 8.11 11.77
N VAL A 47 -11.45 7.10 11.84
CA VAL A 47 -11.73 5.80 12.42
C VAL A 47 -10.81 5.61 13.63
N GLU A 48 -11.40 5.47 14.81
CA GLU A 48 -10.66 5.16 16.03
C GLU A 48 -10.13 3.73 15.99
N VAL A 49 -8.84 3.55 16.28
CA VAL A 49 -8.23 2.23 16.45
C VAL A 49 -7.41 2.19 17.73
N HIS A 50 -7.29 1.02 18.34
CA HIS A 50 -6.41 0.87 19.50
C HIS A 50 -4.95 0.80 19.06
N SER A 51 -4.07 1.48 19.80
CA SER A 51 -2.63 1.35 19.63
C SER A 51 -2.18 -0.09 19.88
N VAL A 52 -1.09 -0.46 19.22
CA VAL A 52 -0.35 -1.71 19.45
C VAL A 52 1.08 -1.37 19.82
N LEU A 53 1.72 -2.27 20.57
CA LEU A 53 3.06 -2.02 21.12
C LEU A 53 4.17 -2.11 20.07
N PHE A 54 3.98 -2.90 19.01
CA PHE A 54 4.98 -3.15 17.98
C PHE A 54 4.50 -2.70 16.60
N TRP A 55 5.41 -2.13 15.81
CA TRP A 55 5.10 -1.64 14.47
C TRP A 55 4.75 -2.80 13.51
N GLN A 56 5.28 -3.99 13.74
CA GLN A 56 4.93 -5.20 12.99
C GLN A 56 3.43 -5.52 13.09
N ASP A 57 2.89 -5.37 14.30
CA ASP A 57 1.47 -5.58 14.58
C ASP A 57 0.61 -4.49 13.91
N VAL A 58 1.13 -3.27 13.75
CA VAL A 58 0.41 -2.18 13.06
C VAL A 58 0.14 -2.54 11.61
N SER A 59 1.17 -2.97 10.87
CA SER A 59 1.08 -3.25 9.44
C SER A 59 0.14 -4.43 9.13
N MET A 60 0.18 -5.49 9.95
CA MET A 60 -0.76 -6.60 9.79
C MET A 60 -2.18 -6.24 10.25
N ARG A 61 -2.29 -5.44 11.31
CA ARG A 61 -3.60 -4.93 11.77
C ARG A 61 -4.24 -4.04 10.73
N HIS A 62 -3.50 -3.25 9.97
CA HIS A 62 -4.04 -2.45 8.86
C HIS A 62 -4.85 -3.32 7.89
N ARG A 63 -4.33 -4.49 7.49
CA ARG A 63 -5.05 -5.42 6.59
C ARG A 63 -6.33 -5.95 7.22
N ALA A 64 -6.28 -6.34 8.49
CA ALA A 64 -7.47 -6.80 9.21
C ALA A 64 -8.52 -5.68 9.32
N MET A 65 -8.09 -4.45 9.59
CA MET A 65 -8.95 -3.27 9.66
C MET A 65 -9.60 -2.97 8.31
N ILE A 66 -8.83 -2.99 7.21
CA ILE A 66 -9.35 -2.83 5.84
C ILE A 66 -10.44 -3.86 5.55
N SER A 67 -10.18 -5.13 5.89
CA SER A 67 -11.16 -6.23 5.73
C SER A 67 -12.45 -5.97 6.51
N CYS A 68 -12.35 -5.59 7.79
CA CYS A 68 -13.51 -5.28 8.63
C CYS A 68 -14.30 -4.05 8.12
N PHE A 69 -13.61 -3.00 7.72
CA PHE A 69 -14.24 -1.75 7.27
C PHE A 69 -14.85 -1.84 5.89
N ARG A 70 -14.43 -2.81 5.08
CA ARG A 70 -15.02 -3.10 3.79
C ARG A 70 -16.53 -3.29 3.88
N GLU A 71 -16.98 -4.21 4.74
CA GLU A 71 -18.40 -4.54 4.89
C GLU A 71 -19.18 -3.43 5.60
N GLN A 72 -18.53 -2.73 6.52
CA GLN A 72 -19.18 -1.69 7.32
C GLN A 72 -19.37 -0.37 6.54
N ARG A 73 -18.45 -0.06 5.61
CA ARG A 73 -18.38 1.24 4.96
C ARG A 73 -17.99 1.18 3.50
N PHE A 74 -16.84 0.59 3.15
CA PHE A 74 -16.27 0.82 1.82
C PHE A 74 -17.20 0.38 0.69
N LEU A 75 -17.90 -0.76 0.83
CA LEU A 75 -18.84 -1.25 -0.18
C LEU A 75 -19.99 -0.28 -0.51
N CYS A 76 -20.35 0.60 0.43
CA CYS A 76 -21.41 1.59 0.24
C CYS A 76 -20.87 2.94 -0.22
N ASP A 77 -19.59 3.22 0.05
CA ASP A 77 -19.03 4.56 -0.05
C ASP A 77 -18.14 4.74 -1.31
N VAL A 78 -17.41 3.70 -1.75
CA VAL A 78 -16.40 3.79 -2.82
C VAL A 78 -16.27 2.49 -3.64
N GLU A 79 -15.81 2.60 -4.89
CA GLU A 79 -15.56 1.45 -5.79
C GLU A 79 -14.11 0.96 -5.71
N ASP A 80 -13.16 1.89 -5.66
CA ASP A 80 -11.72 1.66 -5.56
C ASP A 80 -11.20 1.99 -4.17
N LEU A 81 -10.24 1.21 -3.69
CA LEU A 81 -9.50 1.46 -2.46
C LEU A 81 -8.02 1.67 -2.76
N VAL A 82 -7.50 2.82 -2.34
CA VAL A 82 -6.07 3.14 -2.37
C VAL A 82 -5.56 3.17 -0.94
N CYS A 83 -4.58 2.31 -0.63
CA CYS A 83 -3.96 2.19 0.68
C CYS A 83 -2.60 2.86 0.66
N VAL A 84 -2.38 3.81 1.57
CA VAL A 84 -1.13 4.57 1.69
C VAL A 84 -0.71 4.65 3.15
N ASP A 85 0.55 4.32 3.45
CA ASP A 85 1.12 4.57 4.78
C ASP A 85 1.52 6.06 4.92
N VAL A 86 1.16 6.68 6.05
CA VAL A 86 1.45 8.09 6.31
C VAL A 86 2.62 8.22 7.28
N ASP A 87 3.76 8.68 6.78
CA ASP A 87 4.96 8.95 7.57
C ASP A 87 5.63 10.30 7.21
N ALA A 88 6.84 10.54 7.72
CA ALA A 88 7.58 11.78 7.48
C ALA A 88 8.07 11.98 6.04
N GLY A 89 8.15 10.90 5.26
CA GLY A 89 8.58 10.91 3.86
C GLY A 89 7.43 10.94 2.87
N MET A 90 6.27 10.40 3.24
CA MET A 90 5.12 10.28 2.34
C MET A 90 4.34 11.58 2.18
N LYS A 91 4.33 12.12 0.96
CA LYS A 91 3.40 13.17 0.51
C LYS A 91 3.30 13.21 -1.01
N PHE A 92 2.17 13.71 -1.51
CA PHE A 92 2.00 13.96 -2.94
C PHE A 92 2.78 15.21 -3.36
N TRP A 93 3.60 15.08 -4.40
CA TRP A 93 4.37 16.19 -4.97
C TRP A 93 3.81 16.67 -6.31
N ASP A 94 3.20 15.76 -7.06
CA ASP A 94 2.60 16.00 -8.36
C ASP A 94 1.31 15.15 -8.49
N HIS A 95 0.62 15.31 -9.61
CA HIS A 95 -0.64 14.63 -9.94
C HIS A 95 -0.59 13.12 -9.73
N VAL A 96 -1.59 12.60 -9.02
CA VAL A 96 -1.92 11.16 -8.89
C VAL A 96 -3.43 11.02 -9.02
N GLY A 97 -3.90 10.55 -10.17
CA GLY A 97 -5.30 10.50 -10.54
C GLY A 97 -5.78 9.11 -10.93
N MET A 98 -6.83 9.06 -11.74
CA MET A 98 -7.51 7.82 -12.13
C MET A 98 -6.58 6.83 -12.87
N GLU A 99 -5.43 7.29 -13.39
CA GLU A 99 -4.44 6.46 -14.04
C GLU A 99 -3.84 5.38 -13.14
N ILE A 100 -3.86 5.52 -11.81
CA ILE A 100 -3.39 4.46 -10.90
C ILE A 100 -4.43 3.37 -10.65
N LEU A 101 -5.71 3.64 -10.92
CA LEU A 101 -6.80 2.72 -10.59
C LEU A 101 -6.76 1.49 -11.49
N SER A 102 -7.01 0.34 -10.86
CA SER A 102 -7.11 -0.98 -11.50
C SER A 102 -7.70 -1.98 -10.51
N PRO A 103 -8.19 -3.15 -10.96
CA PRO A 103 -8.64 -4.23 -10.07
C PRO A 103 -7.69 -4.55 -8.94
N LEU A 104 -6.38 -4.52 -9.22
CA LEU A 104 -5.30 -4.71 -8.27
C LEU A 104 -4.04 -4.03 -8.81
N PHE A 105 -3.47 -3.08 -8.09
CA PHE A 105 -2.16 -2.53 -8.42
C PHE A 105 -1.16 -2.68 -7.28
N GLY A 106 0.10 -2.82 -7.67
CA GLY A 106 1.25 -2.77 -6.78
C GLY A 106 2.23 -1.71 -7.23
N THR A 107 2.95 -1.15 -6.27
CA THR A 107 3.98 -0.13 -6.53
C THR A 107 5.36 -0.75 -6.34
N PRO A 108 6.27 -0.70 -7.32
CA PRO A 108 7.65 -1.12 -7.13
C PRO A 108 8.32 -0.38 -5.98
N HIS A 109 9.07 -1.10 -5.16
CA HIS A 109 9.81 -0.53 -4.05
C HIS A 109 11.02 0.26 -4.58
N PRO A 110 11.14 1.57 -4.31
CA PRO A 110 12.20 2.41 -4.89
C PRO A 110 13.61 2.02 -4.46
N GLY A 111 13.78 1.39 -3.31
CA GLY A 111 15.07 0.82 -2.89
C GLY A 111 15.53 -0.41 -3.69
N PHE A 112 14.67 -1.04 -4.49
CA PHE A 112 14.93 -2.32 -5.16
C PHE A 112 14.67 -2.30 -6.66
N TYR A 113 14.33 -1.17 -7.29
CA TYR A 113 13.95 -1.17 -8.71
C TYR A 113 15.06 -1.60 -9.68
N TRP A 114 16.33 -1.45 -9.29
CA TRP A 114 17.50 -1.91 -10.06
C TRP A 114 17.98 -3.30 -9.63
N ALA A 115 17.39 -3.89 -8.59
CA ALA A 115 17.90 -5.11 -7.98
C ALA A 115 17.44 -6.34 -8.76
N ALA A 116 18.30 -7.36 -8.79
CA ALA A 116 17.91 -8.67 -9.30
C ALA A 116 16.99 -9.38 -8.29
N PRO A 117 16.15 -10.34 -8.73
CA PRO A 117 15.25 -11.07 -7.84
C PRO A 117 15.91 -11.73 -6.63
N GLU A 118 17.17 -12.12 -6.78
CA GLU A 118 18.00 -12.73 -5.73
C GLU A 118 18.40 -11.75 -4.62
N ASP A 119 18.37 -10.45 -4.89
CA ASP A 119 18.73 -9.36 -3.95
C ASP A 119 17.51 -8.72 -3.28
N PHE A 120 16.29 -9.06 -3.70
CA PHE A 120 15.07 -8.60 -3.03
C PHE A 120 15.01 -9.11 -1.58
N SER A 121 14.50 -8.27 -0.69
CA SER A 121 14.35 -8.57 0.75
C SER A 121 13.09 -9.38 1.05
N TYR A 122 12.77 -10.37 0.20
CA TYR A 122 11.72 -11.34 0.47
C TYR A 122 12.06 -12.27 1.62
N GLU A 123 11.01 -12.87 2.17
CA GLU A 123 11.15 -14.00 3.08
C GLU A 123 11.79 -15.19 2.35
N ARG A 124 12.97 -15.62 2.82
CA ARG A 124 13.74 -16.70 2.21
C ARG A 124 13.68 -18.00 3.02
N TRP A 125 13.03 -18.00 4.18
CA TRP A 125 12.88 -19.19 5.00
C TRP A 125 11.75 -20.09 4.46
N PRO A 126 12.02 -21.31 3.93
CA PRO A 126 11.00 -22.12 3.26
C PRO A 126 9.82 -22.55 4.14
N GLN A 127 9.99 -22.50 5.46
CA GLN A 127 8.94 -22.81 6.43
C GLN A 127 7.90 -21.69 6.54
N SER A 128 8.24 -20.46 6.15
CA SER A 128 7.32 -19.32 6.17
C SER A 128 6.29 -19.42 5.05
N GLN A 129 5.07 -18.96 5.32
CA GLN A 129 4.00 -18.88 4.32
C GLN A 129 4.22 -17.79 3.27
N THR A 130 5.08 -16.82 3.55
CA THR A 130 5.44 -15.74 2.62
C THR A 130 6.73 -16.00 1.88
N HIS A 131 7.26 -17.22 1.95
CA HIS A 131 8.51 -17.61 1.29
C HIS A 131 8.45 -17.36 -0.23
N ILE A 132 9.48 -16.70 -0.76
CA ILE A 132 9.72 -16.54 -2.19
C ILE A 132 11.15 -17.00 -2.51
N PRO A 133 11.32 -18.03 -3.36
CA PRO A 133 12.63 -18.49 -3.85
C PRO A 133 13.46 -17.38 -4.52
N ARG A 134 14.79 -17.54 -4.55
CA ARG A 134 15.71 -16.54 -5.13
C ARG A 134 15.57 -16.35 -6.64
N ASP A 135 15.09 -17.38 -7.32
CA ASP A 135 14.81 -17.41 -8.76
C ASP A 135 13.39 -16.95 -9.10
N GLN A 136 12.64 -16.41 -8.13
CA GLN A 136 11.27 -15.93 -8.31
C GLN A 136 11.09 -14.48 -7.87
N GLY A 137 10.10 -13.82 -8.49
CA GLY A 137 9.70 -12.46 -8.21
C GLY A 137 10.19 -11.48 -9.27
N ASN A 138 9.25 -10.79 -9.92
CA ASN A 138 9.56 -9.80 -10.96
C ASN A 138 9.85 -8.43 -10.35
N PHE A 139 9.11 -8.05 -9.30
CA PHE A 139 9.26 -6.76 -8.60
C PHE A 139 9.09 -6.97 -7.11
N GLN A 140 9.94 -6.34 -6.31
CA GLN A 140 9.63 -6.13 -4.89
C GLN A 140 8.66 -4.96 -4.76
N TYR A 141 7.44 -5.23 -4.33
CA TYR A 141 6.39 -4.25 -4.13
C TYR A 141 6.50 -3.60 -2.75
N MET A 142 6.26 -2.28 -2.69
CA MET A 142 6.21 -1.51 -1.46
C MET A 142 4.88 -1.73 -0.73
N GLY A 143 4.93 -2.08 0.56
CA GLY A 143 3.74 -2.21 1.41
C GLY A 143 2.97 -0.90 1.66
N ALA A 144 3.63 0.24 1.49
CA ALA A 144 3.14 1.59 1.76
C ALA A 144 2.28 2.22 0.66
N PHE A 145 2.19 1.65 -0.54
CA PHE A 145 1.32 2.19 -1.61
C PHE A 145 0.84 1.07 -2.53
N PHE A 146 -0.43 0.70 -2.38
CA PHE A 146 -1.10 -0.31 -3.22
C PHE A 146 -2.59 -0.02 -3.26
N GLY A 147 -3.32 -0.74 -4.10
CA GLY A 147 -4.77 -0.62 -4.10
C GLY A 147 -5.43 -1.69 -4.94
N GLU A 148 -6.74 -1.72 -4.82
CA GLU A 148 -7.59 -2.75 -5.40
C GLU A 148 -9.03 -2.24 -5.45
N LEU A 149 -9.87 -2.92 -6.23
CA LEU A 149 -11.30 -2.71 -6.13
C LEU A 149 -11.79 -3.16 -4.76
N VAL A 150 -12.73 -2.42 -4.17
CA VAL A 150 -13.34 -2.78 -2.89
C VAL A 150 -13.93 -4.19 -2.91
N VAL A 151 -14.42 -4.64 -4.08
CA VAL A 151 -14.95 -6.00 -4.24
C VAL A 151 -13.88 -7.08 -4.10
N GLU A 152 -12.61 -6.78 -4.43
CA GLU A 152 -11.47 -7.70 -4.41
C GLU A 152 -10.75 -7.77 -3.05
N VAL A 153 -10.92 -6.75 -2.20
CA VAL A 153 -10.34 -6.67 -0.82
C VAL A 153 -10.37 -7.98 -0.01
N PRO A 154 -11.45 -8.78 -0.02
CA PRO A 154 -11.47 -10.04 0.74
C PRO A 154 -10.40 -11.04 0.29
N ARG A 155 -9.97 -11.02 -0.98
CA ARG A 155 -8.98 -11.96 -1.51
C ARG A 155 -7.61 -11.70 -0.91
N LEU A 156 -7.10 -10.46 -1.04
CA LEU A 156 -5.83 -10.04 -0.45
C LEU A 156 -5.86 -10.23 1.07
N THR A 157 -6.87 -9.68 1.74
CA THR A 157 -6.92 -9.67 3.21
C THR A 157 -7.07 -11.07 3.80
N SER A 158 -7.88 -11.95 3.19
CA SER A 158 -8.02 -13.34 3.64
C SER A 158 -6.76 -14.15 3.38
N ALA A 159 -6.12 -14.02 2.21
CA ALA A 159 -4.88 -14.73 1.91
C ALA A 159 -3.78 -14.38 2.93
N CYS A 160 -3.62 -13.09 3.24
CA CYS A 160 -2.67 -12.64 4.25
C CYS A 160 -3.03 -13.16 5.65
N TYR A 161 -4.31 -13.11 6.03
CA TYR A 161 -4.76 -13.60 7.33
C TYR A 161 -4.52 -15.11 7.50
N GLN A 162 -4.85 -15.92 6.50
CA GLN A 162 -4.63 -17.38 6.55
C GLN A 162 -3.14 -17.71 6.66
N ALA A 163 -2.30 -17.04 5.85
CA ALA A 163 -0.85 -17.21 5.92
C ALA A 163 -0.30 -16.82 7.30
N MET A 164 -0.81 -15.73 7.89
CA MET A 164 -0.42 -15.28 9.23
C MET A 164 -0.81 -16.30 10.32
N VAL A 165 -2.04 -16.81 10.28
CA VAL A 165 -2.51 -17.83 11.24
C VAL A 165 -1.63 -19.07 11.20
N VAL A 166 -1.28 -19.56 10.01
CA VAL A 166 -0.38 -20.72 9.87
C VAL A 166 1.03 -20.41 10.39
N SER A 167 1.58 -19.23 10.07
CA SER A 167 2.89 -18.81 10.58
C SER A 167 2.92 -18.74 12.11
N TRP A 168 1.87 -18.19 12.73
CA TRP A 168 1.73 -18.14 14.20
C TRP A 168 1.69 -19.51 14.84
N THR A 169 0.97 -20.49 14.27
CA THR A 169 0.96 -21.86 14.82
C THR A 169 2.33 -22.54 14.80
N LYS A 170 3.26 -22.04 13.98
CA LYS A 170 4.64 -22.53 13.85
C LYS A 170 5.67 -21.66 14.58
N GLY A 171 5.23 -20.58 15.22
CA GLY A 171 6.14 -19.60 15.85
C GLY A 171 7.04 -18.88 14.85
N ILE A 172 6.56 -18.68 13.62
CA ILE A 172 7.29 -17.99 12.54
C ILE A 172 6.65 -16.62 12.35
N GLU A 173 7.49 -15.60 12.22
CA GLU A 173 7.09 -14.25 11.80
C GLU A 173 7.87 -13.91 10.53
N ALA A 174 7.18 -13.33 9.55
CA ALA A 174 7.82 -12.92 8.31
C ALA A 174 8.76 -11.74 8.54
N VAL A 175 9.86 -11.67 7.78
CA VAL A 175 10.88 -10.60 7.89
C VAL A 175 10.29 -9.18 7.84
N TRP A 176 9.32 -8.97 6.96
CA TRP A 176 8.56 -7.72 6.84
C TRP A 176 7.07 -8.06 6.80
N PRO A 177 6.34 -8.13 7.93
CA PRO A 177 5.02 -8.76 7.96
C PRO A 177 4.05 -8.27 6.88
N GLY A 178 3.72 -6.97 6.86
CA GLY A 178 2.79 -6.45 5.84
C GLY A 178 3.29 -6.56 4.41
N GLU A 179 4.58 -6.28 4.16
CA GLU A 179 5.16 -6.26 2.83
C GLU A 179 5.42 -7.68 2.28
N SER A 180 5.88 -8.61 3.11
CA SER A 180 6.13 -10.01 2.73
C SER A 180 4.83 -10.70 2.34
N HIS A 181 3.75 -10.45 3.08
CA HIS A 181 2.41 -10.93 2.74
C HIS A 181 1.89 -10.29 1.44
N LEU A 182 2.17 -8.99 1.20
CA LEU A 182 1.82 -8.33 -0.06
C LEU A 182 2.52 -8.99 -1.25
N ASN A 183 3.85 -9.12 -1.15
CA ASN A 183 4.69 -9.60 -2.23
C ASN A 183 4.39 -11.06 -2.57
N ARG A 184 4.14 -11.90 -1.56
CA ARG A 184 3.69 -13.28 -1.81
C ARG A 184 2.36 -13.30 -2.57
N TYR A 185 1.40 -12.47 -2.14
CA TYR A 185 0.09 -12.43 -2.80
C TYR A 185 0.19 -11.91 -4.25
N LEU A 186 0.93 -10.83 -4.48
CA LEU A 186 1.11 -10.24 -5.82
C LEU A 186 1.90 -11.16 -6.76
N LEU A 187 2.85 -11.94 -6.23
CA LEU A 187 3.52 -12.98 -7.01
C LEU A 187 2.55 -14.09 -7.45
N ASP A 188 1.64 -14.51 -6.56
CA ASP A 188 0.71 -15.60 -6.84
C ASP A 188 -0.46 -15.18 -7.74
N HIS A 189 -0.85 -13.90 -7.75
CA HIS A 189 -2.06 -13.43 -8.42
C HIS A 189 -1.80 -12.45 -9.58
N GLY A 190 -0.60 -11.85 -9.65
CA GLY A 190 -0.25 -10.81 -10.61
C GLY A 190 -1.05 -9.51 -10.38
N PRO A 191 -0.41 -8.35 -10.16
CA PRO A 191 -1.18 -7.10 -10.21
C PRO A 191 -1.72 -6.89 -11.62
N THR A 192 -2.91 -6.30 -11.75
CA THR A 192 -3.44 -5.86 -13.05
C THR A 192 -2.77 -4.58 -13.56
N LYS A 193 -2.09 -3.85 -12.68
CA LYS A 193 -1.29 -2.66 -13.02
C LYS A 193 -0.08 -2.55 -12.11
N LEU A 194 1.06 -2.22 -12.71
CA LEU A 194 2.26 -1.81 -12.00
C LEU A 194 2.35 -0.29 -12.03
N LEU A 195 2.52 0.35 -10.87
CA LEU A 195 2.76 1.81 -10.83
C LEU A 195 4.19 2.15 -11.24
N SER A 196 4.39 3.39 -11.68
CA SER A 196 5.70 3.92 -12.02
C SER A 196 6.52 4.20 -10.76
N LEU A 197 7.84 4.26 -10.90
CA LEU A 197 8.73 4.76 -9.84
C LEU A 197 8.51 6.24 -9.53
N GLU A 198 7.84 6.97 -10.43
CA GLU A 198 7.46 8.36 -10.20
C GLU A 198 6.29 8.48 -9.19
N ASP A 199 5.43 7.46 -9.10
CA ASP A 199 4.28 7.43 -8.18
C ASP A 199 4.71 7.24 -6.72
N LEU A 200 5.92 6.70 -6.49
CA LEU A 200 6.51 6.54 -5.17
C LEU A 200 8.04 6.67 -5.25
N TRP A 201 8.59 7.71 -4.64
CA TRP A 201 10.04 7.96 -4.68
C TRP A 201 10.56 8.63 -3.40
N ASP A 202 11.79 8.29 -2.99
CA ASP A 202 12.51 9.03 -1.94
C ASP A 202 13.70 9.81 -2.55
N PRO A 203 13.54 11.11 -2.84
CA PRO A 203 14.59 11.91 -3.45
C PRO A 203 15.78 12.17 -2.51
N ARG A 204 15.61 12.00 -1.19
CA ARG A 204 16.70 12.20 -0.22
C ARG A 204 17.67 11.03 -0.23
N LEU A 205 17.16 9.82 -0.45
CA LEU A 205 17.95 8.59 -0.48
C LEU A 205 18.41 8.22 -1.90
N LEU A 206 17.57 8.48 -2.90
CA LEU A 206 17.74 7.94 -4.26
C LEU A 206 18.01 9.01 -5.33
N GLY A 207 17.95 10.30 -4.98
CA GLY A 207 18.16 11.39 -5.95
C GLY A 207 16.95 11.59 -6.88
N CYS A 208 17.18 11.83 -8.16
CA CYS A 208 16.08 11.95 -9.13
C CYS A 208 15.64 10.57 -9.63
N PRO A 209 14.33 10.33 -9.81
CA PRO A 209 13.86 9.10 -10.45
C PRO A 209 14.41 9.01 -11.87
N PRO A 210 14.71 7.79 -12.37
CA PRO A 210 15.05 7.60 -13.77
C PRO A 210 13.84 8.01 -14.62
N HIS A 211 14.00 9.00 -15.50
CA HIS A 211 12.91 9.43 -16.37
C HIS A 211 12.44 8.27 -17.27
N HIS A 212 11.13 8.06 -17.34
CA HIS A 212 10.55 7.27 -18.43
C HIS A 212 10.88 7.97 -19.76
N SER A 213 11.84 7.41 -20.50
CA SER A 213 12.01 7.79 -21.90
C SER A 213 10.76 7.32 -22.66
N PRO A 214 10.13 8.17 -23.49
CA PRO A 214 8.96 7.77 -24.27
C PRO A 214 9.41 6.73 -25.30
N GLY A 215 9.24 5.45 -24.96
CA GLY A 215 9.79 4.32 -25.72
C GLY A 215 10.01 3.04 -24.91
N HIS A 216 9.94 3.10 -23.58
CA HIS A 216 9.84 1.88 -22.76
C HIS A 216 8.37 1.43 -22.70
N GLU A 217 8.07 0.30 -23.34
CA GLU A 217 6.82 -0.45 -23.16
C GLU A 217 6.57 -0.67 -21.66
N GLU A 218 5.30 -0.58 -21.24
CA GLU A 218 4.89 -0.99 -19.90
C GLU A 218 5.48 -2.38 -19.60
N PRO A 219 6.10 -2.61 -18.43
CA PRO A 219 6.65 -3.91 -18.12
C PRO A 219 5.56 -4.97 -18.24
N GLU A 220 5.74 -5.95 -19.12
CA GLU A 220 4.76 -7.03 -19.28
C GLU A 220 4.64 -7.78 -17.96
N ILE A 221 3.40 -7.82 -17.45
CA ILE A 221 3.03 -8.62 -16.29
C ILE A 221 2.86 -10.05 -16.83
N HIS A 222 3.88 -10.89 -16.64
CA HIS A 222 3.82 -12.33 -16.99
C HIS A 222 3.30 -13.18 -15.84
#